data_AF-A0A958A1F5-F1
#
_entry.id   AF-A0A958A1F5-F1
#
_cell.length_a   1.000
_cell.length_b   1.000
_cell.length_c   1.000
_cell.angle_alpha   90.00
_cell.angle_beta   90.00
_cell.angle_gamma   90.00
#
_symmetry.space_group_name_H-M   'P 1'
#
loop_
_entity.id
_entity.type
_entity.pdbx_description
1 polymer ?
#
loop_
_entity_poly.entity_id
_entity_poly.type
_entity_poly.pdbx_seq_one_letter_code
_entity_poly.pdbx_strand_id
1 'polypeptide(L)'
;NAIAIRDAVLNQADQHIPVYLPQSRFNDSTLLYYLSDPFPRQANLSTPAAGAAIAISPDNNIDDTTWVRLYDGKATILPPLTREGQQLIQTALTDQPSTPIKAINGETAARQILLPDDPANYLEQPSLDLDAAFGPMQLIGASFPATIDQLLALPVTLYWQANQPMSTEYEVLVRLITDDRRAVGNGDARPTDWVYPTSFWRPDVDQIAAQHWITLEPDLEPGRYWLAVSVFDPALGQRLPLTSGFSDSQDTFFVGPLKIALPQPPTETLLVRSQPLDFGEVARLTAYQVNPTAIIAGDSIQIDLLWEALSNPPRDYTIFVHLLDDEDNLVAGNDAQPRSGRYPTTIWAPGELILDSHTLTTPTDLSPGQYRLAIGLYFQPSGERLPLKFETQTVDTTGRLTLPPPIEVLGQ
;
A
#
# COMPACT_ATOMS: atom_id res chain seq x y z
N ASN A 1 -4.62 -22.23 -1.73
CA ASN A 1 -5.24 -23.10 -0.69
C ASN A 1 -4.17 -23.94 0.01
N ALA A 2 -3.57 -23.39 1.07
CA ALA A 2 -2.39 -23.94 1.74
C ALA A 2 -2.64 -25.29 2.47
N ILE A 3 -3.91 -25.56 2.84
CA ILE A 3 -4.36 -26.86 3.39
C ILE A 3 -4.25 -27.98 2.34
N ALA A 4 -4.69 -27.73 1.11
CA ALA A 4 -4.64 -28.72 0.03
C ALA A 4 -3.18 -29.11 -0.29
N ILE A 5 -2.26 -28.14 -0.22
CA ILE A 5 -0.83 -28.36 -0.41
C ILE A 5 -0.24 -29.21 0.71
N ARG A 6 -0.55 -28.89 1.97
CA ARG A 6 -0.18 -29.74 3.12
C ARG A 6 -0.63 -31.18 2.88
N ASP A 7 -1.92 -31.37 2.60
CA ASP A 7 -2.51 -32.70 2.47
C ASP A 7 -1.90 -33.47 1.30
N ALA A 8 -1.58 -32.78 0.20
CA ALA A 8 -0.90 -33.34 -0.96
C ALA A 8 0.54 -33.77 -0.64
N VAL A 9 1.30 -32.94 0.08
CA VAL A 9 2.66 -33.28 0.55
C VAL A 9 2.63 -34.46 1.52
N LEU A 10 1.67 -34.50 2.44
CA LEU A 10 1.49 -35.60 3.39
C LEU A 10 1.12 -36.92 2.69
N ASN A 11 0.27 -36.89 1.67
CA ASN A 11 -0.17 -38.08 0.94
C ASN A 11 0.95 -38.72 0.10
N GLN A 12 1.96 -37.94 -0.30
CA GLN A 12 3.11 -38.43 -1.07
C GLN A 12 4.32 -38.81 -0.20
N ALA A 13 4.30 -38.47 1.09
CA ALA A 13 5.26 -39.01 2.05
C ALA A 13 4.89 -40.47 2.37
N ASP A 14 5.87 -41.38 2.41
CA ASP A 14 5.66 -42.72 2.98
C ASP A 14 5.05 -42.57 4.38
N GLN A 15 4.07 -43.40 4.74
CA GLN A 15 3.09 -43.16 5.82
C GLN A 15 3.65 -43.07 7.28
N HIS A 16 4.95 -42.88 7.47
CA HIS A 16 5.63 -43.00 8.76
C HIS A 16 6.52 -41.80 9.09
N ILE A 17 6.39 -40.72 8.33
CA ILE A 17 7.35 -39.63 8.39
C ILE A 17 6.56 -38.30 8.40
N PRO A 18 6.52 -37.57 9.54
CA PRO A 18 5.68 -36.35 9.69
C PRO A 18 6.12 -34.87 9.51
N VAL A 19 5.24 -34.09 8.90
CA VAL A 19 5.42 -32.66 8.66
C VAL A 19 5.14 -31.88 9.96
N TYR A 20 6.01 -30.93 10.32
CA TYR A 20 5.77 -30.05 11.47
C TYR A 20 4.64 -29.10 11.16
N LEU A 21 3.49 -29.35 11.79
CA LEU A 21 2.35 -28.46 11.75
C LEU A 21 1.68 -28.39 13.11
N PRO A 22 1.00 -27.28 13.36
CA PRO A 22 0.88 -26.83 14.70
C PRO A 22 -0.58 -27.04 15.20
N GLN A 23 -0.78 -27.99 16.13
CA GLN A 23 -2.04 -28.45 16.78
C GLN A 23 -2.91 -27.43 17.59
N SER A 24 -3.96 -26.89 16.99
CA SER A 24 -4.98 -26.08 17.67
C SER A 24 -5.87 -26.87 18.67
N ARG A 25 -6.37 -26.19 19.72
CA ARG A 25 -7.50 -26.62 20.56
C ARG A 25 -8.70 -25.71 20.30
N PHE A 26 -9.86 -26.30 19.99
CA PHE A 26 -11.10 -25.61 19.63
C PHE A 26 -12.17 -25.70 20.71
N ASN A 27 -13.09 -24.74 20.66
CA ASN A 27 -14.51 -25.02 20.83
C ASN A 27 -15.29 -24.25 19.75
N ASP A 28 -15.23 -24.72 18.49
CA ASP A 28 -16.35 -24.55 17.56
C ASP A 28 -16.29 -25.57 16.40
N SER A 29 -17.45 -25.78 15.78
CA SER A 29 -17.75 -26.93 14.91
C SER A 29 -17.11 -26.80 13.52
N THR A 30 -15.92 -27.39 13.28
CA THR A 30 -15.39 -27.59 11.91
C THR A 30 -14.49 -28.83 11.81
N LEU A 31 -14.76 -29.65 10.79
CA LEU A 31 -14.00 -30.76 10.20
C LEU A 31 -12.79 -31.34 10.97
N LEU A 32 -12.98 -32.59 11.44
CA LEU A 32 -12.00 -33.70 11.42
C LEU A 32 -10.53 -33.33 11.69
N TYR A 33 -10.16 -33.28 12.98
CA TYR A 33 -8.76 -33.48 13.39
C TYR A 33 -8.55 -34.86 13.98
N TYR A 34 -7.64 -35.60 13.37
CA TYR A 34 -7.09 -36.85 13.88
C TYR A 34 -6.20 -36.59 15.11
N LEU A 35 -6.68 -37.10 16.26
CA LEU A 35 -5.99 -37.91 17.27
C LEU A 35 -4.80 -37.36 18.09
N SER A 36 -5.08 -37.24 19.40
CA SER A 36 -4.35 -37.77 20.57
C SER A 36 -2.81 -37.81 20.58
N ASP A 37 -2.27 -37.22 21.66
CA ASP A 37 -0.93 -37.24 22.27
C ASP A 37 0.09 -36.12 21.92
N PRO A 38 0.92 -35.68 22.91
CA PRO A 38 1.66 -34.40 22.91
C PRO A 38 3.12 -34.48 22.37
N PHE A 39 3.47 -35.45 21.53
CA PHE A 39 4.86 -35.60 21.02
C PHE A 39 4.98 -35.32 19.51
N PRO A 40 6.09 -34.71 19.05
CA PRO A 40 6.28 -34.28 17.67
C PRO A 40 6.39 -35.48 16.73
N ARG A 41 5.76 -35.32 15.59
CA ARG A 41 5.77 -36.26 14.48
C ARG A 41 6.74 -35.64 13.41
N GLN A 42 7.71 -36.39 12.84
CA GLN A 42 8.81 -35.91 11.94
C GLN A 42 9.07 -36.66 10.58
N ALA A 43 9.04 -35.98 9.41
CA ALA A 43 8.99 -36.52 8.04
C ALA A 43 10.30 -36.54 7.30
N ASN A 44 10.62 -37.66 6.65
CA ASN A 44 11.54 -37.80 5.57
C ASN A 44 10.68 -38.02 4.35
N LEU A 45 10.61 -37.00 3.50
CA LEU A 45 10.11 -37.20 2.16
C LEU A 45 11.06 -38.16 1.45
N SER A 46 10.59 -38.91 0.46
CA SER A 46 11.46 -39.59 -0.50
C SER A 46 12.29 -38.51 -1.18
N THR A 47 13.45 -38.20 -0.60
CA THR A 47 14.22 -37.01 -0.95
C THR A 47 14.60 -37.08 -2.43
N PRO A 48 14.28 -36.09 -3.26
CA PRO A 48 15.17 -35.80 -4.37
C PRO A 48 16.55 -35.43 -3.78
N ALA A 49 17.61 -35.56 -4.57
CA ALA A 49 18.96 -35.17 -4.18
C ALA A 49 18.99 -33.81 -3.44
N ALA A 50 19.97 -33.64 -2.55
CA ALA A 50 20.18 -32.41 -1.79
C ALA A 50 19.94 -31.15 -2.67
N GLY A 51 19.01 -30.27 -2.25
CA GLY A 51 18.74 -28.99 -2.91
C GLY A 51 17.44 -28.83 -3.71
N ALA A 52 16.41 -29.68 -3.54
CA ALA A 52 15.13 -29.49 -4.25
C ALA A 52 14.19 -28.47 -3.61
N ALA A 53 13.38 -27.78 -4.41
CA ALA A 53 12.30 -26.93 -3.91
C ALA A 53 10.97 -27.29 -4.57
N ILE A 54 9.89 -27.34 -3.81
CA ILE A 54 8.55 -27.53 -4.36
C ILE A 54 8.02 -26.15 -4.79
N ALA A 55 7.75 -26.00 -6.08
CA ALA A 55 7.04 -24.87 -6.63
C ALA A 55 5.53 -25.07 -6.42
N ILE A 56 4.83 -24.06 -5.91
CA ILE A 56 3.42 -24.15 -5.58
C ILE A 56 2.66 -23.12 -6.39
N SER A 57 1.86 -23.62 -7.32
CA SER A 57 0.62 -23.01 -7.81
C SER A 57 -0.17 -24.14 -8.48
N PRO A 58 -1.45 -24.39 -8.13
CA PRO A 58 -2.31 -25.32 -8.85
C PRO A 58 -2.50 -24.95 -10.32
N ASP A 59 -2.42 -23.65 -10.61
CA ASP A 59 -2.82 -23.04 -11.89
C ASP A 59 -1.64 -22.55 -12.74
N ASN A 60 -0.39 -22.84 -12.35
CA ASN A 60 0.84 -22.24 -12.92
C ASN A 60 0.86 -20.69 -12.86
N ASN A 61 0.05 -20.07 -12.01
CA ASN A 61 0.13 -18.63 -11.79
C ASN A 61 1.27 -18.35 -10.80
N ILE A 62 2.36 -17.77 -11.31
CA ILE A 62 3.55 -17.41 -10.52
C ILE A 62 3.27 -16.34 -9.46
N ASP A 63 2.15 -15.62 -9.58
CA ASP A 63 1.73 -14.60 -8.62
C ASP A 63 1.12 -15.20 -7.34
N ASP A 64 0.73 -16.49 -7.35
CA ASP A 64 0.30 -17.23 -6.17
C ASP A 64 1.54 -17.85 -5.49
N THR A 65 1.98 -17.26 -4.37
CA THR A 65 3.39 -17.25 -3.92
C THR A 65 3.67 -18.06 -2.65
N THR A 66 2.82 -19.04 -2.32
CA THR A 66 3.07 -19.90 -1.15
C THR A 66 4.14 -20.95 -1.48
N TRP A 67 5.43 -20.67 -1.37
CA TRP A 67 6.50 -21.62 -1.73
C TRP A 67 6.82 -22.61 -0.62
N VAL A 68 7.21 -23.85 -0.96
CA VAL A 68 7.69 -24.84 0.01
C VAL A 68 9.07 -25.33 -0.39
N ARG A 69 10.04 -25.06 0.47
CA ARG A 69 11.41 -25.55 0.35
C ARG A 69 11.52 -26.93 0.98
N LEU A 70 12.11 -27.88 0.26
CA LEU A 70 12.44 -29.21 0.77
C LEU A 70 13.95 -29.38 0.89
N TYR A 71 14.47 -29.27 2.10
CA TYR A 71 15.92 -29.35 2.30
C TYR A 71 16.24 -30.19 3.51
N ASP A 72 17.20 -31.12 3.35
CA ASP A 72 17.66 -32.00 4.43
C ASP A 72 16.51 -32.71 5.15
N GLY A 73 15.57 -33.27 4.35
CA GLY A 73 14.37 -33.94 4.85
C GLY A 73 13.27 -33.02 5.37
N LYS A 74 13.49 -31.70 5.50
CA LYS A 74 12.52 -30.76 6.08
C LYS A 74 11.74 -30.02 5.00
N ALA A 75 10.43 -29.92 5.20
CA ALA A 75 9.57 -28.99 4.46
C ALA A 75 9.45 -27.67 5.24
N THR A 76 9.68 -26.55 4.55
CA THR A 76 9.56 -25.21 5.13
C THR A 76 8.77 -24.35 4.17
N ILE A 77 7.69 -23.74 4.66
CA ILE A 77 6.97 -22.71 3.91
C ILE A 77 7.85 -21.47 3.91
N LEU A 78 8.10 -20.94 2.72
CA LEU A 78 8.87 -19.73 2.59
C LEU A 78 7.94 -18.52 2.58
N PRO A 79 8.41 -17.39 3.13
CA PRO A 79 7.91 -16.08 2.74
C PRO A 79 7.88 -15.90 1.21
N PRO A 80 7.23 -14.82 0.74
CA PRO A 80 7.31 -14.44 -0.67
C PRO A 80 8.77 -14.32 -1.12
N LEU A 81 9.03 -14.71 -2.37
CA LEU A 81 10.36 -14.61 -2.95
C LEU A 81 10.48 -13.32 -3.76
N THR A 82 11.68 -12.74 -3.74
CA THR A 82 12.07 -11.63 -4.62
C THR A 82 11.85 -12.00 -6.09
N ARG A 83 11.78 -11.00 -6.97
CA ARG A 83 11.65 -11.23 -8.43
C ARG A 83 12.72 -12.18 -8.98
N GLU A 84 13.95 -12.09 -8.49
CA GLU A 84 15.03 -13.00 -8.88
C GLU A 84 14.72 -14.44 -8.49
N GLY A 85 14.24 -14.68 -7.25
CA GLY A 85 13.81 -15.99 -6.79
C GLY A 85 12.59 -16.52 -7.54
N GLN A 86 11.62 -15.67 -7.86
CA GLN A 86 10.48 -16.04 -8.70
C GLN A 86 10.94 -16.45 -10.11
N GLN A 87 11.83 -15.67 -10.72
CA GLN A 87 12.37 -15.95 -12.05
C GLN A 87 13.21 -17.24 -12.08
N LEU A 88 13.97 -17.52 -11.01
CA LEU A 88 14.69 -18.78 -10.82
C LEU A 88 13.74 -19.98 -10.93
N ILE A 89 12.62 -19.92 -10.20
CA ILE A 89 11.61 -20.99 -10.20
C ILE A 89 10.91 -21.07 -11.55
N GLN A 90 10.53 -19.93 -12.14
CA GLN A 90 9.87 -19.89 -13.43
C GLN A 90 10.72 -20.54 -14.52
N THR A 91 12.01 -20.19 -14.56
CA THR A 91 12.97 -20.74 -15.52
C THR A 91 13.10 -22.24 -15.32
N ALA A 92 13.25 -22.70 -14.07
CA ALA A 92 13.31 -24.13 -13.78
C ALA A 92 12.03 -24.85 -14.26
N LEU A 93 10.84 -24.34 -13.94
CA LEU A 93 9.57 -24.95 -14.33
C LEU A 93 9.38 -25.06 -15.85
N THR A 94 9.99 -24.15 -16.61
CA THR A 94 9.99 -24.17 -18.07
C THR A 94 11.02 -25.14 -18.64
N ASP A 95 12.23 -25.14 -18.09
CA ASP A 95 13.38 -25.81 -18.68
C ASP A 95 13.56 -27.26 -18.19
N GLN A 96 12.94 -27.64 -17.08
CA GLN A 96 13.12 -28.93 -16.43
C GLN A 96 11.79 -29.68 -16.24
N PRO A 97 11.80 -31.02 -16.28
CA PRO A 97 10.62 -31.80 -15.95
C PRO A 97 10.25 -31.61 -14.47
N SER A 98 9.01 -31.20 -14.22
CA SER A 98 8.44 -31.12 -12.87
C SER A 98 7.53 -32.32 -12.58
N THR A 99 7.52 -32.76 -11.32
CA THR A 99 6.64 -33.85 -10.87
C THR A 99 5.40 -33.27 -10.20
N PRO A 100 4.18 -33.57 -10.66
CA PRO A 100 2.97 -33.05 -10.03
C PRO A 100 2.74 -33.67 -8.65
N ILE A 101 2.43 -32.82 -7.68
CA ILE A 101 1.98 -33.20 -6.34
C ILE A 101 0.45 -33.13 -6.33
N LYS A 102 -0.19 -34.25 -6.02
CA LYS A 102 -1.64 -34.41 -6.10
C LYS A 102 -2.29 -34.30 -4.73
N ALA A 103 -3.33 -33.47 -4.63
CA ALA A 103 -4.21 -33.44 -3.46
C ALA A 103 -5.06 -34.72 -3.37
N ILE A 104 -5.74 -34.89 -2.23
CA ILE A 104 -6.62 -36.05 -1.94
C ILE A 104 -7.72 -36.20 -3.01
N ASN A 105 -8.18 -35.09 -3.59
CA ASN A 105 -9.17 -35.08 -4.66
C ASN A 105 -8.59 -35.40 -6.06
N GLY A 106 -7.29 -35.65 -6.18
CA GLY A 106 -6.59 -35.96 -7.45
C GLY A 106 -6.16 -34.74 -8.27
N GLU A 107 -6.53 -33.52 -7.85
CA GLU A 107 -6.09 -32.29 -8.50
C GLU A 107 -4.60 -32.02 -8.24
N THR A 108 -3.93 -31.34 -9.17
CA THR A 108 -2.55 -30.90 -8.95
C THR A 108 -2.57 -29.75 -7.96
N ALA A 109 -2.03 -29.96 -6.77
CA ALA A 109 -1.90 -28.91 -5.76
C ALA A 109 -0.58 -28.15 -5.85
N ALA A 110 0.48 -28.81 -6.33
CA ALA A 110 1.82 -28.24 -6.45
C ALA A 110 2.66 -29.02 -7.48
N ARG A 111 3.88 -28.54 -7.74
CA ARG A 111 4.88 -29.18 -8.61
C ARG A 111 6.22 -29.24 -7.91
N GLN A 112 6.77 -30.44 -7.78
CA GLN A 112 8.13 -30.63 -7.30
C GLN A 112 9.13 -30.38 -8.43
N ILE A 113 10.17 -29.60 -8.15
CA ILE A 113 11.24 -29.31 -9.08
C ILE A 113 12.61 -29.21 -8.39
N LEU A 114 13.69 -29.50 -9.09
CA LEU A 114 15.04 -29.22 -8.60
C LEU A 114 15.40 -27.79 -9.00
N LEU A 115 15.80 -26.96 -8.05
CA LEU A 115 16.29 -25.62 -8.36
C LEU A 115 17.82 -25.64 -8.41
N PRO A 116 18.43 -24.82 -9.27
CA PRO A 116 19.89 -24.73 -9.32
C PRO A 116 20.47 -24.03 -8.08
N ASP A 117 19.67 -23.21 -7.40
CA ASP A 117 20.02 -22.51 -6.16
C ASP A 117 18.92 -22.63 -5.11
N ASP A 118 19.30 -22.44 -3.84
CA ASP A 118 18.37 -22.50 -2.71
C ASP A 118 17.44 -21.26 -2.68
N PRO A 119 16.11 -21.43 -2.75
CA PRO A 119 15.16 -20.32 -2.73
C PRO A 119 15.17 -19.51 -1.42
N ALA A 120 15.69 -20.06 -0.32
CA ALA A 120 15.84 -19.31 0.93
C ALA A 120 16.83 -18.13 0.82
N ASN A 121 17.66 -18.10 -0.21
CA ASN A 121 18.54 -16.95 -0.49
C ASN A 121 17.79 -15.77 -1.13
N TYR A 122 16.53 -15.96 -1.52
CA TYR A 122 15.74 -15.00 -2.28
C TYR A 122 14.47 -14.58 -1.55
N LEU A 123 14.43 -14.73 -0.22
CA LEU A 123 13.27 -14.30 0.58
C LEU A 123 13.11 -12.79 0.52
N GLU A 124 11.89 -12.32 0.30
CA GLU A 124 11.57 -10.91 0.48
C GLU A 124 11.76 -10.53 1.96
N GLN A 125 12.33 -9.34 2.14
CA GLN A 125 12.41 -8.67 3.44
C GLN A 125 11.30 -7.62 3.52
N PRO A 126 10.88 -7.23 4.73
CA PRO A 126 9.96 -6.11 4.89
C PRO A 126 10.52 -4.86 4.19
N SER A 127 9.68 -4.18 3.40
CA SER A 127 10.05 -2.89 2.81
C SER A 127 9.87 -1.74 3.79
N LEU A 128 9.11 -1.97 4.87
CA LEU A 128 8.86 -1.04 5.94
C LEU A 128 9.07 -1.74 7.29
N ASP A 129 9.94 -1.17 8.11
CA ASP A 129 10.10 -1.58 9.51
C ASP A 129 8.97 -1.00 10.36
N LEU A 130 8.32 -1.85 11.17
CA LEU A 130 7.20 -1.48 12.02
C LEU A 130 7.44 -1.94 13.45
N ASP A 131 6.75 -1.31 14.40
CA ASP A 131 6.74 -1.72 15.79
C ASP A 131 5.35 -1.45 16.39
N ALA A 132 4.44 -2.41 16.21
CA ALA A 132 3.09 -2.34 16.75
C ALA A 132 2.70 -3.67 17.41
N ALA A 133 2.41 -3.63 18.71
CA ALA A 133 2.03 -4.82 19.47
C ALA A 133 0.53 -4.86 19.78
N PHE A 134 -0.10 -5.98 19.44
CA PHE A 134 -1.48 -6.31 19.73
C PHE A 134 -1.51 -7.51 20.69
N GLY A 135 -1.40 -7.24 22.00
CA GLY A 135 -1.27 -8.29 23.01
C GLY A 135 -0.03 -9.17 22.76
N PRO A 136 -0.19 -10.48 22.50
CA PRO A 136 0.94 -11.40 22.30
C PRO A 136 1.59 -11.32 20.90
N MET A 137 0.95 -10.65 19.94
CA MET A 137 1.43 -10.52 18.55
C MET A 137 2.08 -9.16 18.33
N GLN A 138 3.25 -9.13 17.69
CA GLN A 138 3.92 -7.90 17.28
C GLN A 138 4.07 -7.87 15.76
N LEU A 139 3.59 -6.79 15.15
CA LEU A 139 3.84 -6.46 13.75
C LEU A 139 5.20 -5.77 13.66
N ILE A 140 6.16 -6.44 13.03
CA ILE A 140 7.57 -5.99 12.92
C ILE A 140 7.91 -5.43 11.55
N GLY A 141 7.05 -5.65 10.55
CA GLY A 141 7.25 -5.04 9.23
C GLY A 141 6.11 -5.30 8.26
N ALA A 142 6.17 -4.63 7.12
CA ALA A 142 5.20 -4.80 6.03
C ALA A 142 5.85 -4.61 4.66
N SER A 143 5.30 -5.32 3.66
CA SER A 143 5.62 -5.13 2.25
C SER A 143 4.34 -5.06 1.43
N PHE A 144 4.19 -4.00 0.64
CA PHE A 144 3.05 -3.76 -0.25
C PHE A 144 3.47 -2.74 -1.33
N PRO A 145 2.83 -2.73 -2.50
CA PRO A 145 3.13 -1.72 -3.51
C PRO A 145 2.66 -0.34 -3.03
N ALA A 146 3.52 0.67 -3.14
CA ALA A 146 3.20 2.06 -2.76
C ALA A 146 2.16 2.70 -3.68
N THR A 147 2.07 2.24 -4.94
CA THR A 147 1.07 2.65 -5.93
C THR A 147 0.21 1.44 -6.31
N ILE A 148 -1.10 1.62 -6.29
CA ILE A 148 -2.11 0.63 -6.67
C ILE A 148 -2.50 0.91 -8.14
N ASP A 149 -2.02 0.06 -9.05
CA ASP A 149 -2.27 0.19 -10.50
C ASP A 149 -3.07 -1.00 -11.03
N GLN A 150 -4.31 -0.78 -11.48
CA GLN A 150 -5.12 -1.77 -12.24
C GLN A 150 -5.29 -3.17 -11.59
N LEU A 151 -4.99 -3.31 -10.30
CA LEU A 151 -5.10 -4.57 -9.58
C LEU A 151 -6.55 -4.80 -9.13
N LEU A 152 -7.07 -6.01 -9.33
CA LEU A 152 -8.32 -6.46 -8.71
C LEU A 152 -8.14 -6.81 -7.22
N ALA A 153 -6.91 -7.12 -6.82
CA ALA A 153 -6.53 -7.39 -5.43
C ALA A 153 -5.14 -6.84 -5.13
N LEU A 154 -4.99 -6.19 -3.98
CA LEU A 154 -3.73 -5.62 -3.50
C LEU A 154 -3.00 -6.66 -2.62
N PRO A 155 -1.80 -7.14 -3.04
CA PRO A 155 -1.00 -8.02 -2.21
C PRO A 155 -0.34 -7.23 -1.07
N VAL A 156 -0.51 -7.71 0.15
CA VAL A 156 0.14 -7.18 1.36
C VAL A 156 0.78 -8.33 2.12
N THR A 157 2.07 -8.20 2.42
CA THR A 157 2.75 -9.13 3.33
C THR A 157 3.00 -8.43 4.66
N LEU A 158 2.48 -9.00 5.74
CA LEU A 158 2.70 -8.52 7.10
C LEU A 158 3.67 -9.47 7.80
N TYR A 159 4.71 -8.91 8.42
CA TYR A 159 5.74 -9.65 9.12
C TYR A 159 5.48 -9.55 10.62
N TRP A 160 5.35 -10.71 11.26
CA TRP A 160 4.94 -10.83 12.64
C TRP A 160 5.97 -11.57 13.47
N GLN A 161 5.98 -11.28 14.77
CA GLN A 161 6.66 -12.03 15.80
C GLN A 161 5.68 -12.31 16.95
N ALA A 162 5.86 -13.45 17.61
CA ALA A 162 5.21 -13.74 18.88
C ALA A 162 6.09 -13.24 20.03
N ASN A 163 5.50 -12.48 20.96
CA ASN A 163 6.18 -12.02 22.18
C ASN A 163 5.81 -12.88 23.39
N GLN A 164 4.70 -13.62 23.30
CA GLN A 164 4.22 -14.51 24.36
C GLN A 164 3.56 -15.75 23.75
N PRO A 165 3.55 -16.89 24.47
CA PRO A 165 2.81 -18.06 24.03
C PRO A 165 1.33 -17.74 23.83
N MET A 166 0.73 -18.26 22.75
CA MET A 166 -0.67 -18.04 22.41
C MET A 166 -1.45 -19.35 22.51
N SER A 167 -2.70 -19.27 22.93
CA SER A 167 -3.65 -20.40 22.92
C SER A 167 -4.87 -20.16 22.04
N THR A 168 -4.97 -18.96 21.46
CA THR A 168 -6.06 -18.53 20.59
C THR A 168 -5.55 -18.49 19.15
N GLU A 169 -6.42 -18.82 18.20
CA GLU A 169 -6.20 -18.57 16.78
C GLU A 169 -6.70 -17.19 16.41
N TYR A 170 -5.78 -16.22 16.35
CA TYR A 170 -6.12 -14.85 16.04
C TYR A 170 -6.40 -14.66 14.55
N GLU A 171 -7.29 -13.72 14.25
CA GLU A 171 -7.53 -13.24 12.89
C GLU A 171 -6.88 -11.87 12.73
N VAL A 172 -6.21 -11.65 11.60
CA VAL A 172 -5.66 -10.34 11.26
C VAL A 172 -6.64 -9.68 10.30
N LEU A 173 -7.20 -8.55 10.74
CA LEU A 173 -8.08 -7.74 9.91
C LEU A 173 -7.22 -6.73 9.16
N VAL A 174 -7.27 -6.77 7.82
CA VAL A 174 -6.49 -5.87 6.96
C VAL A 174 -7.45 -5.20 6.00
N ARG A 175 -7.68 -3.91 6.21
CA ARG A 175 -8.60 -3.10 5.39
C ARG A 175 -7.83 -2.02 4.66
N LEU A 176 -8.14 -1.80 3.39
CA LEU A 176 -7.76 -0.57 2.71
C LEU A 176 -8.79 0.50 3.10
N ILE A 177 -8.33 1.66 3.55
CA ILE A 177 -9.19 2.76 4.00
C ILE A 177 -8.78 4.09 3.37
N THR A 178 -9.73 5.01 3.28
CA THR A 178 -9.53 6.42 2.93
C THR A 178 -9.13 7.26 4.17
N ASP A 179 -8.74 8.51 3.97
CA ASP A 179 -8.37 9.45 5.06
C ASP A 179 -9.51 9.66 6.09
N ASP A 180 -10.78 9.59 5.66
CA ASP A 180 -11.97 9.65 6.52
C ASP A 180 -12.33 8.29 7.17
N ARG A 181 -11.43 7.30 7.08
CA ARG A 181 -11.54 5.95 7.66
C ARG A 181 -12.64 5.07 7.07
N ARG A 182 -13.18 5.40 5.89
CA ARG A 182 -14.08 4.50 5.16
C ARG A 182 -13.29 3.32 4.61
N ALA A 183 -13.75 2.11 4.91
CA ALA A 183 -13.18 0.89 4.31
C ALA A 183 -13.61 0.75 2.85
N VAL A 184 -12.62 0.46 2.00
CA VAL A 184 -12.74 0.31 0.54
C VAL A 184 -12.10 -0.99 0.02
N GLY A 185 -11.58 -1.80 0.93
CA GLY A 185 -11.03 -3.10 0.61
C GLY A 185 -10.93 -4.00 1.84
N ASN A 186 -10.94 -5.31 1.61
CA ASN A 186 -10.90 -6.32 2.66
C ASN A 186 -9.92 -7.45 2.30
N GLY A 187 -8.98 -7.72 3.20
CA GLY A 187 -8.07 -8.86 3.16
C GLY A 187 -7.97 -9.57 4.51
N ASP A 188 -9.04 -9.56 5.30
CA ASP A 188 -9.10 -10.23 6.60
C ASP A 188 -8.83 -11.73 6.44
N ALA A 189 -7.89 -12.23 7.22
CA ALA A 189 -7.51 -13.64 7.19
C ALA A 189 -6.85 -14.07 8.51
N ARG A 190 -6.83 -15.37 8.75
CA ARG A 190 -5.89 -15.92 9.74
C ARG A 190 -4.48 -15.81 9.16
N PRO A 191 -3.48 -15.38 9.93
CA PRO A 191 -2.13 -15.28 9.42
C PRO A 191 -1.63 -16.69 9.06
N THR A 192 -1.22 -16.89 7.80
CA THR A 192 -0.87 -18.21 7.21
C THR A 192 -2.01 -19.24 7.17
N ASP A 193 -3.26 -18.77 7.22
CA ASP A 193 -4.47 -19.61 7.28
C ASP A 193 -4.38 -20.67 8.40
N TRP A 194 -4.55 -21.95 8.06
CA TRP A 194 -4.48 -23.09 8.97
C TRP A 194 -3.15 -23.83 8.91
N VAL A 195 -2.15 -23.26 8.26
CA VAL A 195 -0.89 -23.96 8.04
C VAL A 195 0.11 -23.64 9.14
N TYR A 196 0.20 -22.40 9.61
CA TYR A 196 0.97 -22.09 10.81
C TYR A 196 0.16 -21.25 11.82
N PRO A 197 -0.84 -21.86 12.51
CA PRO A 197 -1.75 -21.16 13.40
C PRO A 197 -1.01 -20.42 14.53
N THR A 198 -1.59 -19.32 15.02
CA THR A 198 -0.91 -18.41 15.98
C THR A 198 -0.57 -19.10 17.29
N SER A 199 -1.33 -20.12 17.71
CA SER A 199 -1.04 -20.86 18.94
C SER A 199 0.30 -21.62 18.93
N PHE A 200 1.00 -21.66 17.81
CA PHE A 200 2.28 -22.38 17.66
C PHE A 200 3.47 -21.52 17.41
N TRP A 201 3.25 -20.23 17.19
CA TRP A 201 4.34 -19.31 17.03
C TRP A 201 5.17 -19.34 18.31
N ARG A 202 6.44 -19.70 18.15
CA ARG A 202 7.38 -19.79 19.26
C ARG A 202 7.85 -18.38 19.57
N PRO A 203 7.58 -17.89 20.79
CA PRO A 203 7.98 -16.54 21.15
C PRO A 203 9.48 -16.33 21.00
N ASP A 204 9.86 -15.15 20.50
CA ASP A 204 11.26 -14.73 20.30
C ASP A 204 12.10 -15.61 19.35
N VAL A 205 11.46 -16.55 18.64
CA VAL A 205 12.12 -17.48 17.72
C VAL A 205 11.52 -17.37 16.33
N ASP A 206 10.19 -17.40 16.23
CA ASP A 206 9.52 -17.42 14.93
C ASP A 206 9.22 -16.00 14.45
N GLN A 207 9.63 -15.73 13.20
CA GLN A 207 9.19 -14.57 12.43
C GLN A 207 8.34 -15.06 11.27
N ILE A 208 7.11 -14.55 11.16
CA ILE A 208 6.09 -15.06 10.26
C ILE A 208 5.72 -14.00 9.25
N ALA A 209 5.95 -14.29 7.97
CA ALA A 209 5.42 -13.52 6.86
C ALA A 209 4.04 -14.05 6.48
N ALA A 210 3.00 -13.26 6.70
CA ALA A 210 1.62 -13.58 6.36
C ALA A 210 1.17 -12.72 5.17
N GLN A 211 0.76 -13.37 4.08
CA GLN A 211 0.19 -12.68 2.93
C GLN A 211 -1.31 -12.47 3.08
N HIS A 212 -1.75 -11.27 2.72
CA HIS A 212 -3.12 -10.81 2.68
C HIS A 212 -3.41 -10.29 1.27
N TRP A 213 -4.44 -10.82 0.64
CA TRP A 213 -4.93 -10.33 -0.66
C TRP A 213 -6.14 -9.46 -0.41
N ILE A 214 -5.96 -8.15 -0.48
CA ILE A 214 -7.04 -7.20 -0.20
C ILE A 214 -7.87 -7.06 -1.46
N THR A 215 -9.10 -7.57 -1.42
CA THR A 215 -10.08 -7.36 -2.48
C THR A 215 -10.50 -5.89 -2.45
N LEU A 216 -10.35 -5.20 -3.58
CA LEU A 216 -10.65 -3.78 -3.71
C LEU A 216 -12.11 -3.58 -4.16
N GLU A 217 -12.76 -2.53 -3.66
CA GLU A 217 -14.00 -2.04 -4.28
C GLU A 217 -13.72 -1.66 -5.75
N PRO A 218 -14.69 -1.85 -6.66
CA PRO A 218 -14.55 -1.34 -8.02
C PRO A 218 -14.50 0.19 -8.02
N ASP A 219 -13.87 0.76 -9.05
CA ASP A 219 -13.89 2.20 -9.34
C ASP A 219 -13.34 3.10 -8.22
N LEU A 220 -12.30 2.64 -7.51
CA LEU A 220 -11.58 3.48 -6.56
C LEU A 220 -11.01 4.73 -7.25
N GLU A 221 -11.27 5.89 -6.65
CA GLU A 221 -10.78 7.16 -7.18
C GLU A 221 -9.27 7.34 -6.94
N PRO A 222 -8.56 8.07 -7.82
CA PRO A 222 -7.20 8.48 -7.53
C PRO A 222 -7.10 9.26 -6.22
N GLY A 223 -6.17 8.86 -5.34
CA GLY A 223 -6.09 9.43 -4.01
C GLY A 223 -5.12 8.71 -3.09
N ARG A 224 -4.99 9.25 -1.87
CA ARG A 224 -4.26 8.65 -0.75
C ARG A 224 -5.14 7.63 -0.01
N TYR A 225 -4.53 6.51 0.34
CA TYR A 225 -5.12 5.42 1.11
C TYR A 225 -4.18 4.93 2.20
N TRP A 226 -4.73 4.17 3.14
CA TRP A 226 -3.97 3.54 4.22
C TRP A 226 -4.42 2.10 4.42
N LEU A 227 -3.50 1.25 4.88
CA LEU A 227 -3.85 -0.04 5.44
C LEU A 227 -4.20 0.13 6.91
N ALA A 228 -5.39 -0.32 7.30
CA ALA A 228 -5.79 -0.46 8.68
C ALA A 228 -5.58 -1.92 9.11
N VAL A 229 -4.65 -2.14 10.03
CA VAL A 229 -4.29 -3.46 10.54
C VAL A 229 -4.77 -3.59 11.99
N SER A 230 -5.55 -4.62 12.27
CA SER A 230 -5.99 -4.99 13.62
C SER A 230 -5.85 -6.48 13.84
N VAL A 231 -5.72 -6.89 15.11
CA VAL A 231 -5.79 -8.31 15.50
C VAL A 231 -7.11 -8.55 16.21
N PHE A 232 -7.88 -9.52 15.75
CA PHE A 232 -9.16 -9.93 16.32
C PHE A 232 -8.99 -11.24 17.09
N ASP A 233 -9.48 -11.24 18.33
CA ASP A 233 -9.60 -12.42 19.17
C ASP A 233 -11.02 -13.00 19.01
N PRO A 234 -11.17 -14.11 18.26
CA PRO A 234 -12.49 -14.73 18.08
C PRO A 234 -13.03 -15.39 19.36
N ALA A 235 -12.18 -15.75 20.31
CA ALA A 235 -12.64 -16.33 21.58
C ALA A 235 -13.29 -15.26 22.48
N LEU A 236 -12.80 -14.02 22.41
CA LEU A 236 -13.36 -12.88 23.13
C LEU A 236 -14.38 -12.07 22.30
N GLY A 237 -14.41 -12.27 20.98
CA GLY A 237 -15.29 -11.54 20.07
C GLY A 237 -14.93 -10.06 19.93
N GLN A 238 -13.66 -9.69 20.09
CA GLN A 238 -13.21 -8.30 20.08
C GLN A 238 -11.82 -8.14 19.46
N ARG A 239 -11.48 -6.90 19.07
CA ARG A 239 -10.12 -6.54 18.66
C ARG A 239 -9.21 -6.41 19.87
N LEU A 240 -7.96 -6.83 19.73
CA LEU A 240 -6.93 -6.61 20.74
C LEU A 240 -6.50 -5.14 20.74
N PRO A 241 -6.27 -4.54 21.92
CA PRO A 241 -5.75 -3.20 22.01
C PRO A 241 -4.31 -3.12 21.51
N LEU A 242 -3.96 -1.97 20.95
CA LEU A 242 -2.57 -1.57 20.71
C LEU A 242 -1.88 -1.30 22.05
N THR A 243 -0.78 -2.01 22.27
CA THR A 243 0.04 -1.92 23.48
C THR A 243 1.40 -1.26 23.23
N SER A 244 1.83 -1.22 21.96
CA SER A 244 2.94 -0.41 21.45
C SER A 244 2.61 0.07 20.03
N GLY A 245 3.38 1.04 19.54
CA GLY A 245 3.14 1.71 18.27
C GLY A 245 2.24 2.93 18.44
N PHE A 246 2.63 4.06 17.84
CA PHE A 246 1.80 5.26 17.83
C PHE A 246 0.77 5.16 16.71
N SER A 247 -0.51 5.23 17.08
CA SER A 247 -1.65 5.29 16.16
C SER A 247 -2.74 6.16 16.79
N ASP A 248 -3.53 6.83 15.97
CA ASP A 248 -4.71 7.60 16.42
C ASP A 248 -5.90 6.70 16.81
N SER A 249 -5.70 5.38 16.83
CA SER A 249 -6.68 4.38 17.27
C SER A 249 -6.13 3.54 18.42
N GLN A 250 -7.03 3.02 19.26
CA GLN A 250 -6.68 2.17 20.41
C GLN A 250 -6.46 0.69 20.04
N ASP A 251 -6.87 0.25 18.85
CA ASP A 251 -6.89 -1.17 18.45
C ASP A 251 -6.54 -1.41 16.97
N THR A 252 -6.12 -0.35 16.28
CA THR A 252 -5.89 -0.37 14.84
C THR A 252 -4.61 0.40 14.53
N PHE A 253 -3.66 -0.26 13.89
CA PHE A 253 -2.43 0.37 13.42
C PHE A 253 -2.58 0.75 11.95
N PHE A 254 -2.22 1.97 11.59
CA PHE A 254 -2.33 2.45 10.22
C PHE A 254 -0.96 2.39 9.55
N VAL A 255 -0.90 1.73 8.40
CA VAL A 255 0.33 1.54 7.61
C VAL A 255 0.14 2.22 6.25
N GLY A 256 1.15 2.97 5.79
CA GLY A 256 1.09 3.71 4.54
C GLY A 256 1.85 5.05 4.62
N PRO A 257 1.52 6.02 3.74
CA PRO A 257 0.39 5.99 2.80
C PRO A 257 0.62 5.11 1.56
N LEU A 258 -0.47 4.71 0.92
CA LEU A 258 -0.54 4.15 -0.43
C LEU A 258 -1.24 5.16 -1.35
N LYS A 259 -1.07 5.03 -2.66
CA LYS A 259 -1.83 5.85 -3.62
C LYS A 259 -2.44 5.04 -4.74
N ILE A 260 -3.58 5.51 -5.23
CA ILE A 260 -4.06 5.20 -6.58
C ILE A 260 -3.66 6.38 -7.46
N ALA A 261 -2.83 6.14 -8.48
CA ALA A 261 -2.27 7.20 -9.30
C ALA A 261 -3.35 7.97 -10.10
N LEU A 262 -3.10 9.25 -10.34
CA LEU A 262 -3.89 10.02 -11.28
C LEU A 262 -3.70 9.47 -12.71
N PRO A 263 -4.74 9.46 -13.55
CA PRO A 263 -4.55 9.23 -14.97
C PRO A 263 -3.65 10.34 -15.53
N GLN A 264 -2.76 9.98 -16.46
CA GLN A 264 -1.92 10.96 -17.13
C GLN A 264 -2.80 12.03 -17.78
N PRO A 265 -2.51 13.34 -17.56
CA PRO A 265 -3.30 14.40 -18.16
C PRO A 265 -3.24 14.30 -19.70
N PRO A 266 -4.34 14.59 -20.41
CA PRO A 266 -4.35 14.57 -21.87
C PRO A 266 -3.25 15.46 -22.45
N THR A 267 -2.57 14.99 -23.50
CA THR A 267 -1.57 15.79 -24.21
C THR A 267 -2.15 17.08 -24.82
N GLU A 268 -3.46 17.11 -25.05
CA GLU A 268 -4.20 18.24 -25.64
C GLU A 268 -4.79 19.22 -24.62
N THR A 269 -4.55 19.07 -23.30
CA THR A 269 -5.05 20.06 -22.35
C THR A 269 -4.50 21.44 -22.73
N LEU A 270 -5.40 22.37 -23.09
CA LEU A 270 -5.09 23.72 -23.56
C LEU A 270 -4.64 24.61 -22.38
N LEU A 271 -3.55 24.22 -21.72
CA LEU A 271 -2.92 25.00 -20.68
C LEU A 271 -1.92 25.95 -21.31
N VAL A 272 -1.89 27.19 -20.80
CA VAL A 272 -0.83 28.13 -21.10
C VAL A 272 0.42 27.58 -20.43
N ARG A 273 1.42 27.19 -21.22
CA ARG A 273 2.73 26.81 -20.67
C ARG A 273 3.29 28.02 -19.91
N SER A 274 3.51 27.85 -18.62
CA SER A 274 4.28 28.82 -17.86
C SER A 274 5.75 28.63 -18.22
N GLN A 275 6.56 29.68 -18.02
CA GLN A 275 7.99 29.40 -17.78
C GLN A 275 8.06 28.49 -16.55
N PRO A 276 8.78 27.34 -16.62
CA PRO A 276 8.90 26.45 -15.48
C PRO A 276 9.33 27.23 -14.23
N LEU A 277 8.54 27.14 -13.17
CA LEU A 277 8.84 27.80 -11.91
C LEU A 277 8.76 26.84 -10.75
N ASP A 278 9.85 26.77 -9.97
CA ASP A 278 9.97 25.81 -8.89
C ASP A 278 9.57 26.45 -7.56
N PHE A 279 8.76 25.72 -6.80
CA PHE A 279 8.39 26.02 -5.43
C PHE A 279 9.22 25.12 -4.51
N GLY A 280 10.31 25.69 -3.99
CA GLY A 280 11.30 24.96 -3.21
C GLY A 280 11.94 23.81 -4.00
N GLU A 281 11.88 22.60 -3.45
CA GLU A 281 12.28 21.33 -4.10
C GLU A 281 11.09 20.37 -4.20
N VAL A 282 9.86 20.91 -4.07
CA VAL A 282 8.64 20.13 -3.92
C VAL A 282 7.92 20.01 -5.26
N ALA A 283 7.64 21.14 -5.89
CA ALA A 283 6.76 21.20 -7.05
C ALA A 283 7.26 22.23 -8.07
N ARG A 284 7.00 21.98 -9.34
CA ARG A 284 7.19 22.89 -10.45
C ARG A 284 5.84 23.20 -11.09
N LEU A 285 5.52 24.48 -11.29
CA LEU A 285 4.39 24.85 -12.13
C LEU A 285 4.84 24.77 -13.60
N THR A 286 4.22 23.86 -14.36
CA THR A 286 4.55 23.63 -15.76
C THR A 286 3.60 24.33 -16.73
N ALA A 287 2.33 24.44 -16.35
CA ALA A 287 1.31 25.12 -17.11
C ALA A 287 0.13 25.49 -16.22
N TYR A 288 -0.70 26.42 -16.66
CA TYR A 288 -1.94 26.77 -16.00
C TYR A 288 -2.99 27.26 -16.99
N GLN A 289 -4.24 27.28 -16.57
CA GLN A 289 -5.35 27.90 -17.29
C GLN A 289 -6.24 28.65 -16.32
N VAL A 290 -6.71 29.81 -16.74
CA VAL A 290 -7.66 30.64 -15.99
C VAL A 290 -8.84 30.91 -16.89
N ASN A 291 -10.05 30.61 -16.43
CA ASN A 291 -11.27 30.79 -17.20
C ASN A 291 -12.49 31.06 -16.32
N PRO A 292 -13.26 32.14 -16.57
CA PRO A 292 -12.97 33.24 -17.48
C PRO A 292 -11.94 34.22 -16.91
N THR A 293 -11.32 35.05 -17.77
CA THR A 293 -10.43 36.17 -17.36
C THR A 293 -11.15 37.52 -17.32
N ALA A 294 -12.40 37.58 -17.79
CA ALA A 294 -13.29 38.73 -17.67
C ALA A 294 -14.60 38.28 -17.02
N ILE A 295 -14.99 38.94 -15.93
CA ILE A 295 -16.12 38.56 -15.07
C ILE A 295 -16.96 39.76 -14.69
N ILE A 296 -18.16 39.53 -14.15
CA ILE A 296 -18.88 40.48 -13.32
C ILE A 296 -18.81 40.06 -11.85
N ALA A 297 -19.09 41.00 -10.94
CA ALA A 297 -19.12 40.71 -9.50
C ALA A 297 -20.11 39.57 -9.19
N GLY A 298 -19.66 38.59 -8.39
CA GLY A 298 -20.44 37.38 -8.05
C GLY A 298 -20.11 36.16 -8.92
N ASP A 299 -19.39 36.32 -10.03
CA ASP A 299 -19.00 35.21 -10.89
C ASP A 299 -17.97 34.30 -10.22
N SER A 300 -17.85 33.08 -10.75
CA SER A 300 -16.81 32.13 -10.38
C SER A 300 -15.73 32.01 -11.46
N ILE A 301 -14.49 31.92 -11.03
CA ILE A 301 -13.30 31.73 -11.85
C ILE A 301 -12.78 30.32 -11.62
N GLN A 302 -12.55 29.57 -12.68
CA GLN A 302 -11.87 28.28 -12.65
C GLN A 302 -10.38 28.47 -12.95
N ILE A 303 -9.52 27.90 -12.10
CA ILE A 303 -8.08 27.93 -12.21
C ILE A 303 -7.58 26.49 -12.21
N ASP A 304 -7.00 26.06 -13.32
CA ASP A 304 -6.36 24.76 -13.44
C ASP A 304 -4.84 24.94 -13.43
N LEU A 305 -4.16 24.25 -12.53
CA LEU A 305 -2.72 24.30 -12.31
C LEU A 305 -2.12 22.93 -12.61
N LEU A 306 -1.15 22.85 -13.52
CA LEU A 306 -0.42 21.62 -13.81
C LEU A 306 0.93 21.64 -13.11
N TRP A 307 1.01 20.82 -12.07
CA TRP A 307 2.20 20.64 -11.26
C TRP A 307 3.02 19.44 -11.74
N GLU A 308 4.34 19.57 -11.69
CA GLU A 308 5.29 18.46 -11.75
C GLU A 308 5.93 18.30 -10.37
N ALA A 309 5.89 17.10 -9.82
CA ALA A 309 6.56 16.80 -8.56
C ALA A 309 8.07 16.69 -8.76
N LEU A 310 8.85 17.46 -7.98
CA LEU A 310 10.32 17.48 -8.11
C LEU A 310 11.01 16.46 -7.20
N SER A 311 10.36 16.06 -6.12
CA SER A 311 10.85 15.10 -5.14
C SER A 311 9.67 14.30 -4.55
N ASN A 312 9.94 13.44 -3.56
CA ASN A 312 8.91 12.92 -2.65
C ASN A 312 8.73 13.93 -1.51
N PRO A 313 7.67 14.77 -1.52
CA PRO A 313 7.51 15.83 -0.54
C PRO A 313 7.38 15.25 0.87
N PRO A 314 8.13 15.76 1.86
CA PRO A 314 8.15 15.17 3.21
C PRO A 314 6.90 15.49 4.04
N ARG A 315 6.02 16.36 3.54
CA ARG A 315 4.83 16.87 4.24
C ARG A 315 3.74 17.23 3.24
N ASP A 316 2.51 17.32 3.75
CA ASP A 316 1.37 17.80 2.98
C ASP A 316 1.42 19.33 2.91
N TYR A 317 1.61 19.86 1.71
CA TYR A 317 1.56 21.28 1.42
C TYR A 317 0.16 21.68 0.94
N THR A 318 -0.27 22.86 1.35
CA THR A 318 -1.49 23.50 0.88
C THR A 318 -1.15 24.43 -0.27
N ILE A 319 -1.89 24.34 -1.37
CA ILE A 319 -1.85 25.30 -2.46
C ILE A 319 -2.86 26.40 -2.14
N PHE A 320 -2.41 27.65 -2.21
CA PHE A 320 -3.29 28.81 -2.17
C PHE A 320 -3.46 29.39 -3.56
N VAL A 321 -4.68 29.83 -3.86
CA VAL A 321 -5.06 30.60 -5.04
C VAL A 321 -5.83 31.82 -4.55
N HIS A 322 -5.26 33.01 -4.71
CA HIS A 322 -5.76 34.26 -4.16
C HIS A 322 -6.02 35.28 -5.27
N LEU A 323 -7.20 35.90 -5.24
CA LEU A 323 -7.52 37.08 -6.03
C LEU A 323 -7.25 38.32 -5.19
N LEU A 324 -6.35 39.18 -5.67
CA LEU A 324 -5.86 40.37 -4.97
C LEU A 324 -6.26 41.65 -5.71
N ASP A 325 -6.55 42.72 -4.96
CA ASP A 325 -6.71 44.06 -5.52
C ASP A 325 -5.35 44.73 -5.82
N ASP A 326 -5.38 46.02 -6.18
CA ASP A 326 -4.18 46.82 -6.46
C ASP A 326 -3.34 47.13 -5.20
N GLU A 327 -3.94 47.05 -4.02
CA GLU A 327 -3.31 47.23 -2.71
C GLU A 327 -2.81 45.91 -2.07
N ASP A 328 -2.84 44.78 -2.80
CA ASP A 328 -2.50 43.43 -2.32
C ASP A 328 -3.46 42.87 -1.26
N ASN A 329 -4.66 43.44 -1.10
CA ASN A 329 -5.68 42.88 -0.22
C ASN A 329 -6.32 41.64 -0.85
N LEU A 330 -6.59 40.62 -0.02
CA LEU A 330 -7.30 39.41 -0.45
C LEU A 330 -8.79 39.70 -0.63
N VAL A 331 -9.28 39.53 -1.86
CA VAL A 331 -10.68 39.75 -2.21
C VAL A 331 -11.45 38.42 -2.28
N ALA A 332 -10.82 37.38 -2.82
CA ALA A 332 -11.33 36.01 -2.81
C ALA A 332 -10.14 35.03 -2.75
N GLY A 333 -10.32 33.86 -2.16
CA GLY A 333 -9.25 32.89 -2.05
C GLY A 333 -9.73 31.45 -1.90
N ASN A 334 -8.89 30.52 -2.31
CA ASN A 334 -9.05 29.09 -2.08
C ASN A 334 -7.71 28.51 -1.64
N ASP A 335 -7.69 27.96 -0.43
CA ASP A 335 -6.54 27.28 0.15
C ASP A 335 -6.93 25.83 0.36
N ALA A 336 -6.31 24.92 -0.39
CA ALA A 336 -6.61 23.50 -0.33
C ALA A 336 -5.36 22.67 -0.60
N GLN A 337 -5.29 21.50 0.04
CA GLN A 337 -4.37 20.46 -0.43
C GLN A 337 -4.78 20.02 -1.84
N PRO A 338 -3.83 19.57 -2.68
CA PRO A 338 -4.13 19.25 -4.07
C PRO A 338 -5.28 18.26 -4.25
N ARG A 339 -6.06 18.44 -5.32
CA ARG A 339 -7.25 17.63 -5.65
C ARG A 339 -8.28 17.60 -4.52
N SER A 340 -8.53 18.77 -3.91
CA SER A 340 -9.44 18.93 -2.77
C SER A 340 -9.05 18.06 -1.56
N GLY A 341 -7.75 17.86 -1.34
CA GLY A 341 -7.21 17.04 -0.25
C GLY A 341 -7.17 15.54 -0.50
N ARG A 342 -7.71 15.04 -1.62
CA ARG A 342 -7.61 13.60 -1.96
C ARG A 342 -6.22 13.20 -2.45
N TYR A 343 -5.47 14.12 -3.04
CA TYR A 343 -4.15 13.83 -3.64
C TYR A 343 -3.03 14.69 -3.04
N PRO A 344 -2.81 14.57 -1.72
CA PRO A 344 -1.89 15.44 -0.99
C PRO A 344 -0.45 15.24 -1.45
N THR A 345 0.40 16.25 -1.24
CA THR A 345 1.75 16.27 -1.80
C THR A 345 2.63 15.13 -1.29
N THR A 346 2.40 14.55 -0.10
CA THR A 346 3.19 13.41 0.40
C THR A 346 3.13 12.16 -0.47
N ILE A 347 2.07 11.98 -1.26
CA ILE A 347 1.96 10.82 -2.15
C ILE A 347 2.48 11.10 -3.57
N TRP A 348 2.98 12.30 -3.84
CA TRP A 348 3.55 12.62 -5.14
C TRP A 348 4.85 11.85 -5.37
N ALA A 349 5.01 11.28 -6.56
CA ALA A 349 6.26 10.66 -7.01
C ALA A 349 7.05 11.64 -7.90
N PRO A 350 8.40 11.65 -7.86
CA PRO A 350 9.20 12.51 -8.74
C PRO A 350 8.82 12.35 -10.22
N GLY A 351 8.65 13.47 -10.92
CA GLY A 351 8.23 13.53 -12.32
C GLY A 351 6.73 13.32 -12.57
N GLU A 352 5.93 13.08 -11.53
CA GLU A 352 4.48 12.95 -11.64
C GLU A 352 3.85 14.29 -12.02
N LEU A 353 2.87 14.25 -12.94
CA LEU A 353 2.09 15.41 -13.36
C LEU A 353 0.71 15.40 -12.68
N ILE A 354 0.39 16.49 -11.99
CA ILE A 354 -0.84 16.65 -11.22
C ILE A 354 -1.61 17.84 -11.78
N LEU A 355 -2.75 17.57 -12.43
CA LEU A 355 -3.72 18.60 -12.80
C LEU A 355 -4.62 18.90 -11.60
N ASP A 356 -4.40 20.05 -10.99
CA ASP A 356 -5.13 20.52 -9.82
C ASP A 356 -6.05 21.68 -10.16
N SER A 357 -7.28 21.64 -9.67
CA SER A 357 -8.36 22.51 -10.11
C SER A 357 -8.93 23.27 -8.91
N HIS A 358 -8.94 24.59 -9.00
CA HIS A 358 -9.43 25.50 -7.98
C HIS A 358 -10.56 26.38 -8.54
N THR A 359 -11.55 26.68 -7.71
CA THR A 359 -12.63 27.60 -8.05
C THR A 359 -12.63 28.75 -7.07
N LEU A 360 -12.63 29.99 -7.57
CA LEU A 360 -12.81 31.21 -6.78
C LEU A 360 -14.17 31.81 -7.09
N THR A 361 -15.03 31.95 -6.08
CA THR A 361 -16.27 32.73 -6.19
C THR A 361 -16.01 34.14 -5.70
N THR A 362 -16.26 35.14 -6.53
CA THR A 362 -16.01 36.54 -6.22
C THR A 362 -17.17 37.16 -5.42
N PRO A 363 -16.90 38.12 -4.52
CA PRO A 363 -17.95 38.93 -3.88
C PRO A 363 -18.86 39.63 -4.89
N THR A 364 -20.14 39.80 -4.54
CA THR A 364 -21.15 40.46 -5.39
C THR A 364 -21.04 41.98 -5.43
N ASP A 365 -20.24 42.57 -4.54
CA ASP A 365 -20.00 44.01 -4.40
C ASP A 365 -18.60 44.43 -4.90
N LEU A 366 -17.95 43.57 -5.69
CA LEU A 366 -16.66 43.85 -6.29
C LEU A 366 -16.71 45.10 -7.18
N SER A 367 -15.73 45.99 -7.00
CA SER A 367 -15.60 47.17 -7.87
C SER A 367 -15.05 46.77 -9.24
N PRO A 368 -15.51 47.40 -10.34
CA PRO A 368 -14.91 47.20 -11.66
C PRO A 368 -13.43 47.58 -11.67
N GLY A 369 -12.59 46.81 -12.35
CA GLY A 369 -11.15 47.02 -12.35
C GLY A 369 -10.35 45.77 -12.70
N GLN A 370 -9.03 45.85 -12.54
CA GLN A 370 -8.13 44.72 -12.73
C GLN A 370 -7.69 44.15 -11.38
N TYR A 371 -7.77 42.83 -11.25
CA TYR A 371 -7.38 42.08 -10.07
C TYR A 371 -6.29 41.08 -10.43
N ARG A 372 -5.35 40.84 -9.51
CA ARG A 372 -4.21 39.94 -9.73
C ARG A 372 -4.51 38.58 -9.13
N LEU A 373 -4.29 37.53 -9.91
CA LEU A 373 -4.32 36.16 -9.42
C LEU A 373 -2.95 35.77 -8.90
N ALA A 374 -2.87 35.29 -7.67
CA ALA A 374 -1.63 34.89 -7.00
C ALA A 374 -1.73 33.46 -6.48
N ILE A 375 -0.66 32.67 -6.64
CA ILE A 375 -0.60 31.29 -6.17
C ILE A 375 0.66 31.02 -5.36
N GLY A 376 0.63 29.94 -4.57
CA GLY A 376 1.82 29.36 -3.99
C GLY A 376 1.53 28.17 -3.07
N LEU A 377 2.60 27.63 -2.49
CA LEU A 377 2.54 26.46 -1.61
C LEU A 377 3.02 26.82 -0.23
N TYR A 378 2.35 26.30 0.80
CA TYR A 378 2.77 26.47 2.20
C TYR A 378 2.52 25.23 3.04
N PHE A 379 3.24 25.10 4.14
CA PHE A 379 3.06 24.02 5.09
C PHE A 379 2.18 24.44 6.27
N GLN A 380 1.04 23.78 6.43
CA GLN A 380 0.21 23.89 7.63
C GLN A 380 0.70 22.86 8.68
N PRO A 381 0.85 23.21 9.97
CA PRO A 381 0.27 24.37 10.67
C PRO A 381 1.11 25.66 10.64
N SER A 382 2.37 25.62 10.20
CA SER A 382 3.30 26.75 10.36
C SER A 382 2.96 28.00 9.54
N GLY A 383 2.29 27.83 8.40
CA GLY A 383 2.09 28.90 7.41
C GLY A 383 3.35 29.21 6.58
N GLU A 384 4.44 28.45 6.76
CA GLU A 384 5.70 28.63 6.03
C GLU A 384 5.48 28.38 4.54
N ARG A 385 5.71 29.41 3.72
CA ARG A 385 5.62 29.32 2.25
C ARG A 385 6.90 28.78 1.65
N LEU A 386 6.75 27.98 0.60
CA LEU A 386 7.88 27.56 -0.20
C LEU A 386 8.39 28.75 -1.04
N PRO A 387 9.71 28.97 -1.10
CA PRO A 387 10.29 30.03 -1.92
C PRO A 387 10.16 29.69 -3.42
N LEU A 388 10.10 30.72 -4.26
CA LEU A 388 10.16 30.54 -5.72
C LEU A 388 11.62 30.53 -6.18
N LYS A 389 11.97 29.59 -7.06
CA LYS A 389 13.25 29.58 -7.76
C LYS A 389 13.00 29.76 -9.25
N PHE A 390 13.54 30.85 -9.80
CA PHE A 390 13.56 31.10 -11.24
C PHE A 390 14.82 30.49 -11.87
N GLU A 391 14.78 30.15 -13.15
CA GLU A 391 15.95 29.61 -13.89
C GLU A 391 17.20 30.52 -13.80
N THR A 392 17.00 31.82 -13.58
CA THR A 392 18.05 32.83 -13.39
C THR A 392 18.73 32.77 -12.00
N GLN A 393 18.45 31.75 -11.19
CA GLN A 393 18.89 31.58 -9.79
C GLN A 393 18.44 32.69 -8.84
N THR A 394 17.49 33.55 -9.26
CA THR A 394 16.85 34.50 -8.34
C THR A 394 15.87 33.73 -7.47
N VAL A 395 15.93 33.93 -6.15
CA VAL A 395 15.02 33.32 -5.18
C VAL A 395 14.09 34.38 -4.63
N ASP A 396 12.78 34.20 -4.82
CA ASP A 396 11.77 35.01 -4.15
C ASP A 396 11.28 34.30 -2.89
N THR A 397 11.55 34.92 -1.74
CA THR A 397 11.21 34.38 -0.42
C THR A 397 9.76 34.65 0.00
N THR A 398 9.01 35.45 -0.75
CA THR A 398 7.57 35.68 -0.48
C THR A 398 6.72 34.44 -0.77
N GLY A 399 7.24 33.56 -1.64
CA GLY A 399 6.60 32.30 -2.04
C GLY A 399 5.29 32.50 -2.81
N ARG A 400 5.11 33.66 -3.46
CA ARG A 400 3.88 34.05 -4.14
C ARG A 400 4.16 34.36 -5.60
N LEU A 401 3.59 33.56 -6.51
CA LEU A 401 3.65 33.80 -7.95
C LEU A 401 2.37 34.50 -8.42
N THR A 402 2.48 35.64 -9.10
CA THR A 402 1.34 36.26 -9.80
C THR A 402 1.19 35.67 -11.21
N LEU A 403 -0.01 35.18 -11.53
CA LEU A 403 -0.34 34.60 -12.83
C LEU A 403 -0.94 35.65 -13.77
N PRO A 404 -0.39 35.84 -14.99
CA PRO A 404 -1.03 36.64 -16.03
C PRO A 404 -2.06 35.83 -16.86
N PRO A 405 -3.02 36.48 -17.54
CA PRO A 405 -3.35 37.91 -17.43
C PRO A 405 -4.06 38.23 -16.10
N PRO A 406 -4.17 39.52 -15.71
CA PRO A 406 -5.06 39.91 -14.63
C PRO A 406 -6.52 39.55 -14.95
N ILE A 407 -7.34 39.42 -13.91
CA ILE A 407 -8.78 39.25 -14.03
C ILE A 407 -9.41 40.63 -14.19
N GLU A 408 -10.17 40.82 -15.26
CA GLU A 408 -10.94 42.03 -15.51
C GLU A 408 -12.35 41.88 -14.93
N VAL A 409 -12.74 42.81 -14.06
CA VAL A 409 -14.10 42.88 -13.52
C VAL A 409 -14.81 44.01 -14.23
N LEU A 410 -15.84 43.64 -14.99
CA LEU A 410 -16.61 44.54 -15.82
C LEU A 410 -17.61 45.33 -14.97
N GLY A 411 -17.84 46.60 -15.34
CA GLY A 411 -18.97 47.37 -14.84
C GLY A 411 -20.28 46.78 -15.35
N GLN A 412 -21.31 46.76 -14.50
CA GLN A 412 -22.66 46.38 -14.90
C GLN A 412 -23.29 47.37 -15.88
#